data_AF-A0A953M4L1-F1
#
_entry.id   AF-A0A953M4L1-F1
#
_cell.length_a   1.000
_cell.length_b   1.000
_cell.length_c   1.000
_cell.angle_alpha   90.00
_cell.angle_beta   90.00
_cell.angle_gamma   90.00
#
_symmetry.space_group_name_H-M   'P 1'
#
loop_
_entity.id
_entity.type
_entity.pdbx_description
1 polymer ?
#
loop_
_entity_poly.entity_id
_entity_poly.type
_entity_poly.pdbx_seq_one_letter_code
_entity_poly.pdbx_strand_id
1 'polypeptide(L)'
;VYAAYLDAQESLAGDDLGGFLQAAVDLKTALGFVEEAGLVGEPLAEWRRAASRLRLDKPVTTIEAARARFERMSDGVIALQRRFGHHGSEPWHLAHCPMAFDNKGADWLQRGTQINNPYFGDAMLRCGEFRESFDPLGVSDKATDHEGHSDE
;
A
#
# COMPACT_ATOMS: atom_id res chain seq x y z
N VAL A 1 4.14 3.14 9.66
CA VAL A 1 2.93 2.50 9.09
C VAL A 1 3.20 2.00 7.68
N TYR A 2 3.46 2.88 6.70
CA TYR A 2 3.69 2.45 5.31
C TYR A 2 4.84 1.45 5.14
N ALA A 3 5.99 1.64 5.81
CA ALA A 3 7.11 0.70 5.73
C ALA A 3 6.68 -0.73 6.09
N ALA A 4 6.08 -0.93 7.26
CA ALA A 4 5.59 -2.25 7.68
C ALA A 4 4.51 -2.83 6.74
N TYR A 5 3.68 -1.99 6.09
CA TYR A 5 2.76 -2.46 5.07
C TYR A 5 3.48 -2.92 3.79
N LEU A 6 4.49 -2.17 3.33
CA LEU A 6 5.29 -2.52 2.15
C LEU A 6 6.09 -3.80 2.42
N ASP A 7 6.61 -3.98 3.62
CA ASP A 7 7.28 -5.21 4.02
C ASP A 7 6.29 -6.40 4.00
N ALA A 8 5.05 -6.22 4.49
CA ALA A 8 4.01 -7.24 4.40
C ALA A 8 3.67 -7.60 2.94
N GLN A 9 3.62 -6.60 2.05
CA GLN A 9 3.40 -6.77 0.62
C GLN A 9 4.52 -7.59 -0.03
N GLU A 10 5.78 -7.22 0.22
CA GLU A 10 6.96 -7.88 -0.32
C GLU A 10 7.09 -9.32 0.20
N SER A 11 6.82 -9.55 1.49
CA SER A 11 6.78 -10.91 2.05
C SER A 11 5.76 -11.80 1.34
N LEU A 12 4.53 -11.31 1.11
CA LEU A 12 3.52 -12.10 0.41
C LEU A 12 3.82 -12.31 -1.08
N ALA A 13 4.50 -11.34 -1.71
CA ALA A 13 4.97 -11.52 -3.08
C ALA A 13 6.06 -12.60 -3.18
N GLY A 14 6.87 -12.79 -2.13
CA GLY A 14 7.88 -13.86 -2.04
C GLY A 14 7.43 -15.12 -1.30
N ASP A 15 6.13 -15.35 -1.15
CA ASP A 15 5.55 -16.50 -0.45
C ASP A 15 6.00 -16.71 1.00
N ASP A 16 6.40 -15.64 1.67
CA ASP A 16 6.89 -15.64 3.04
C ASP A 16 5.78 -15.28 4.05
N LEU A 17 5.12 -16.32 4.57
CA LEU A 17 4.14 -16.16 5.65
C LEU A 17 4.77 -15.63 6.95
N GLY A 18 6.01 -16.01 7.26
CA GLY A 18 6.69 -15.57 8.48
C GLY A 18 6.97 -14.07 8.46
N GLY A 19 7.50 -13.59 7.35
CA GLY A 19 7.70 -12.15 7.08
C GLY A 19 6.40 -11.36 7.15
N PHE A 20 5.32 -11.85 6.54
CA PHE A 20 4.01 -11.20 6.63
C PHE A 20 3.52 -11.06 8.08
N LEU A 21 3.62 -12.12 8.88
CA LEU A 21 3.19 -12.10 10.28
C LEU A 21 4.02 -11.12 11.11
N GLN A 22 5.34 -11.06 10.88
CA GLN A 22 6.20 -10.09 11.54
C GLN A 22 5.85 -8.66 11.14
N ALA A 23 5.69 -8.40 9.83
CA ALA A 23 5.29 -7.11 9.31
C ALA A 23 3.93 -6.65 9.86
N ALA A 24 2.98 -7.57 10.08
CA ALA A 24 1.69 -7.27 10.70
C ALA A 24 1.83 -6.88 12.20
N VAL A 25 2.77 -7.47 12.93
CA VAL A 25 3.12 -7.05 14.29
C VAL A 25 3.72 -5.65 14.29
N ASP A 26 4.65 -5.39 13.38
CA ASP A 26 5.30 -4.09 13.24
C ASP A 26 4.30 -3.01 12.82
N LEU A 27 3.34 -3.36 11.95
CA LEU A 27 2.25 -2.48 11.55
C LEU A 27 1.35 -2.13 12.74
N LYS A 28 0.97 -3.12 13.57
CA LYS A 28 0.21 -2.88 14.81
C LYS A 28 0.95 -1.93 15.75
N THR A 29 2.25 -2.15 15.93
CA THR A 29 3.12 -1.29 16.76
C THR A 29 3.19 0.12 16.20
N ALA A 30 3.47 0.27 14.90
CA ALA A 30 3.55 1.56 14.24
C ALA A 30 2.24 2.36 14.32
N LEU A 31 1.08 1.70 14.22
CA LEU A 31 -0.22 2.35 14.41
C LEU A 31 -0.44 2.86 15.83
N GLY A 32 0.17 2.22 16.84
CA GLY A 32 0.10 2.65 18.23
C GLY A 32 0.91 3.92 18.53
N PHE A 33 1.89 4.24 17.69
CA PHE A 33 2.72 5.44 17.81
C PHE A 33 2.19 6.65 17.05
N VAL A 34 1.11 6.51 16.26
CA VAL A 34 0.56 7.65 15.53
C VAL A 34 -0.20 8.55 16.51
N GLU A 35 0.32 9.76 16.69
CA GLU A 35 -0.38 10.80 17.42
C GLU A 35 -1.55 11.32 16.60
N GLU A 36 -2.76 11.09 17.09
CA GLU A 36 -3.99 11.64 16.49
C GLU A 36 -4.18 13.13 16.85
N ALA A 37 -3.31 13.69 17.70
CA ALA A 37 -3.32 15.09 18.09
C ALA A 37 -3.11 15.97 16.85
N GLY A 38 -4.08 16.85 16.58
CA GLY A 38 -4.10 17.70 15.38
C GLY A 38 -5.00 17.19 14.25
N LEU A 39 -5.48 15.95 14.32
CA LEU A 39 -6.56 15.47 13.46
C LEU A 39 -7.91 15.72 14.13
N VAL A 40 -8.82 16.38 13.42
CA VAL A 40 -10.19 16.64 13.90
C VAL A 40 -11.21 16.37 12.79
N GLY A 41 -12.45 16.08 13.17
CA GLY A 41 -13.55 15.86 12.22
C GLY A 41 -13.30 14.70 11.26
N GLU A 42 -13.52 14.95 9.98
CA GLU A 42 -13.42 13.95 8.92
C GLU A 42 -12.03 13.31 8.76
N PRO A 43 -10.90 14.05 8.70
CA PRO A 43 -9.57 13.44 8.65
C PRO A 43 -9.32 12.43 9.78
N LEU A 44 -9.76 12.75 11.01
CA LEU A 44 -9.64 11.82 12.14
C LEU A 44 -10.48 10.56 11.94
N ALA A 45 -11.70 10.71 11.43
CA ALA A 45 -12.59 9.59 11.15
C ALA A 45 -12.05 8.69 10.02
N GLU A 46 -11.47 9.28 8.97
CA GLU A 46 -10.83 8.57 7.86
C GLU A 46 -9.58 7.82 8.33
N TRP A 47 -8.71 8.49 9.09
CA TRP A 47 -7.55 7.88 9.73
C TRP A 47 -7.96 6.63 10.53
N ARG A 48 -8.93 6.76 11.45
CA ARG A 48 -9.37 5.65 12.30
C ARG A 48 -9.99 4.50 11.51
N ARG A 49 -10.81 4.81 10.49
CA ARG A 49 -11.39 3.78 9.61
C ARG A 49 -10.30 3.02 8.88
N ALA A 50 -9.34 3.71 8.27
CA ALA A 50 -8.24 3.08 7.56
C ALA A 50 -7.33 2.28 8.51
N ALA A 51 -6.91 2.86 9.64
CA ALA A 51 -6.10 2.20 10.66
C ALA A 51 -6.75 0.90 11.19
N SER A 52 -8.08 0.85 11.30
CA SER A 52 -8.78 -0.38 11.71
C SER A 52 -8.61 -1.54 10.73
N ARG A 53 -8.47 -1.24 9.42
CA ARG A 53 -8.29 -2.24 8.36
C ARG A 53 -6.87 -2.83 8.35
N LEU A 54 -5.91 -2.07 8.85
CA LEU A 54 -4.48 -2.43 8.91
C LEU A 54 -4.11 -3.39 10.03
N ARG A 55 -5.01 -3.63 10.99
CA ARG A 55 -4.76 -4.55 12.11
C ARG A 55 -5.10 -5.97 11.70
N LEU A 56 -4.52 -6.98 12.34
CA LEU A 56 -5.07 -8.34 12.34
C LEU A 56 -6.13 -8.45 13.45
N ASP A 57 -7.33 -8.93 13.11
CA ASP A 57 -8.41 -9.18 14.07
C ASP A 57 -8.49 -10.65 14.49
N LYS A 58 -7.92 -11.55 13.69
CA LYS A 58 -7.88 -13.00 13.90
C LYS A 58 -6.48 -13.53 13.64
N PRO A 59 -6.10 -14.65 14.27
CA PRO A 59 -4.88 -15.36 13.92
C PRO A 59 -4.88 -15.74 12.44
N VAL A 60 -3.73 -15.56 11.80
CA VAL A 60 -3.47 -15.98 10.42
C VAL A 60 -2.45 -17.11 10.51
N THR A 61 -2.80 -18.28 9.98
CA THR A 61 -1.96 -19.49 10.08
C THR A 61 -1.59 -20.08 8.73
N THR A 62 -2.12 -19.54 7.63
CA THR A 62 -1.80 -19.98 6.26
C THR A 62 -1.56 -18.77 5.36
N ILE A 63 -0.87 -19.00 4.24
CA ILE A 63 -0.57 -17.93 3.28
C ILE A 63 -1.82 -17.43 2.56
N GLU A 64 -2.79 -18.29 2.30
CA GLU A 64 -4.07 -17.91 1.68
C GLU A 64 -4.87 -16.99 2.62
N ALA A 65 -4.89 -17.30 3.92
CA ALA A 65 -5.49 -16.45 4.93
C ALA A 65 -4.75 -15.10 5.04
N ALA A 66 -3.42 -15.11 4.90
CA ALA A 66 -2.60 -13.90 4.89
C ALA A 66 -2.93 -13.00 3.69
N ARG A 67 -2.98 -13.57 2.48
CA ARG A 67 -3.36 -12.87 1.25
C ARG A 67 -4.77 -12.30 1.30
N ALA A 68 -5.73 -13.08 1.78
CA ALA A 68 -7.11 -12.61 1.99
C ALA A 68 -7.18 -11.46 3.02
N ARG A 69 -6.32 -11.48 4.05
CA ARG A 69 -6.24 -10.38 5.00
C ARG A 69 -5.53 -9.15 4.43
N PHE A 70 -4.52 -9.37 3.60
CA PHE A 70 -3.73 -8.30 3.01
C PHE A 70 -4.57 -7.40 2.10
N GLU A 71 -5.57 -7.92 1.39
CA GLU A 71 -6.50 -7.10 0.59
C GLU A 71 -7.13 -5.96 1.41
N ARG A 72 -7.68 -6.29 2.58
CA ARG A 72 -8.21 -5.28 3.51
C ARG A 72 -7.12 -4.30 3.97
N MET A 73 -5.90 -4.77 4.19
CA MET A 73 -4.79 -3.88 4.59
C MET A 73 -4.44 -2.91 3.45
N SER A 74 -4.37 -3.40 2.21
CA SER A 74 -4.14 -2.60 1.01
C SER A 74 -5.19 -1.51 0.86
N ASP A 75 -6.47 -1.84 0.97
CA ASP A 75 -7.55 -0.85 1.00
C ASP A 75 -7.34 0.25 2.04
N GLY A 76 -6.92 -0.15 3.24
CA GLY A 76 -6.62 0.78 4.33
C GLY A 76 -5.47 1.71 3.98
N VAL A 77 -4.35 1.17 3.48
CA VAL A 77 -3.18 1.99 3.14
C VAL A 77 -3.44 2.88 1.93
N ILE A 78 -4.17 2.41 0.93
CA ILE A 78 -4.56 3.22 -0.23
C ILE A 78 -5.43 4.41 0.22
N ALA A 79 -6.37 4.19 1.14
CA ALA A 79 -7.17 5.27 1.70
C ALA A 79 -6.31 6.30 2.47
N LEU A 80 -5.32 5.83 3.25
CA LEU A 80 -4.36 6.72 3.90
C LEU A 80 -3.53 7.50 2.88
N GLN A 81 -3.05 6.84 1.84
CA GLN A 81 -2.21 7.43 0.80
C GLN A 81 -2.95 8.54 0.06
N ARG A 82 -4.17 8.26 -0.39
CA ARG A 82 -5.00 9.26 -1.07
C ARG A 82 -5.34 10.46 -0.18
N ARG A 83 -5.48 10.24 1.13
CA ARG A 83 -5.92 11.29 2.06
C ARG A 83 -4.79 12.16 2.60
N PHE A 84 -3.68 11.53 2.96
CA PHE A 84 -2.58 12.13 3.71
C PHE A 84 -1.26 12.15 2.94
N GLY A 85 -1.14 11.43 1.84
CA GLY A 85 0.13 11.21 1.16
C GLY A 85 1.14 10.46 2.03
N HIS A 86 2.41 10.60 1.66
CA HIS A 86 3.52 9.99 2.39
C HIS A 86 4.78 10.84 2.30
N HIS A 87 5.70 10.66 3.25
CA HIS A 87 7.03 11.28 3.26
C HIS A 87 8.13 10.25 2.95
N GLY A 88 7.84 9.30 2.06
CA GLY A 88 8.85 8.35 1.60
C GLY A 88 9.99 9.04 0.84
N SER A 89 11.03 8.29 0.48
CA SER A 89 12.14 8.81 -0.32
C SER A 89 11.97 8.58 -1.83
N GLU A 90 10.94 7.85 -2.23
CA GLU A 90 10.71 7.41 -3.62
C GLU A 90 9.21 7.35 -3.91
N PRO A 91 8.80 7.41 -5.19
CA PRO A 91 7.41 7.22 -5.56
C PRO A 91 6.93 5.80 -5.22
N TRP A 92 5.67 5.70 -4.82
CA TRP A 92 4.98 4.42 -4.66
C TRP A 92 3.92 4.26 -5.72
N HIS A 93 3.70 3.04 -6.17
CA HIS A 93 2.79 2.77 -7.27
C HIS A 93 1.59 1.97 -6.81
N LEU A 94 0.41 2.43 -7.22
CA LEU A 94 -0.82 1.64 -7.16
C LEU A 94 -0.78 0.60 -8.27
N ALA A 95 -0.80 -0.66 -7.90
CA ALA A 95 -0.91 -1.78 -8.82
C ALA A 95 -2.24 -2.49 -8.63
N HIS A 96 -2.72 -3.11 -9.71
CA HIS A 96 -3.98 -3.84 -9.76
C HIS A 96 -3.77 -5.22 -10.37
N CYS A 97 -4.40 -6.24 -9.79
CA CYS A 97 -4.46 -7.58 -10.36
C CYS A 97 -5.95 -7.95 -10.57
N PRO A 98 -6.44 -8.05 -11.82
CA PRO A 98 -7.86 -8.32 -12.07
C PRO A 98 -8.26 -9.76 -11.70
N MET A 99 -7.29 -10.68 -11.58
CA MET A 99 -7.53 -12.10 -11.30
C MET A 99 -7.63 -12.41 -9.79
N ALA A 100 -7.27 -11.47 -8.93
CA ALA A 100 -7.30 -11.68 -7.48
C ALA A 100 -8.74 -12.01 -7.02
N PHE A 101 -8.85 -12.93 -6.06
CA PHE A 101 -10.09 -13.31 -5.38
C PHE A 101 -11.23 -13.68 -6.34
N ASP A 102 -11.01 -14.69 -7.18
CA ASP A 102 -11.99 -15.19 -8.17
C ASP A 102 -12.40 -14.11 -9.20
N ASN A 103 -11.41 -13.40 -9.74
CA ASN A 103 -11.58 -12.31 -10.70
C ASN A 103 -12.39 -11.10 -10.18
N LYS A 104 -12.48 -10.92 -8.85
CA LYS A 104 -13.02 -9.68 -8.27
C LYS A 104 -12.06 -8.51 -8.44
N GLY A 105 -10.77 -8.81 -8.55
CA GLY A 105 -9.70 -7.84 -8.62
C GLY A 105 -9.30 -7.33 -7.24
N ALA A 106 -8.05 -6.90 -7.12
CA ALA A 106 -7.56 -6.25 -5.91
C ALA A 106 -6.38 -5.32 -6.23
N ASP A 107 -6.30 -4.26 -5.45
CA ASP A 107 -5.28 -3.22 -5.54
C ASP A 107 -4.24 -3.36 -4.44
N TRP A 108 -3.03 -2.86 -4.67
CA TRP A 108 -2.02 -2.70 -3.63
C TRP A 108 -1.07 -1.54 -3.95
N LEU A 109 -0.45 -0.96 -2.93
CA LEU A 109 0.74 -0.13 -3.11
C LEU A 109 2.01 -0.97 -3.02
N GLN A 110 3.01 -0.62 -3.84
CA GLN A 110 4.36 -1.17 -3.77
C GLN A 110 5.43 -0.13 -4.11
N ARG A 111 6.68 -0.48 -3.82
CA ARG A 111 7.88 0.22 -4.28
C ARG A 111 8.36 -0.30 -5.64
N GLY A 112 9.09 0.54 -6.36
CA GLY A 112 9.79 0.17 -7.58
C GLY A 112 8.87 -0.04 -8.80
N THR A 113 9.50 -0.17 -9.96
CA THR A 113 8.82 -0.12 -11.28
C THR A 113 8.48 -1.50 -11.85
N GLN A 114 8.62 -2.56 -11.05
CA GLN A 114 8.29 -3.92 -11.47
C GLN A 114 7.16 -4.46 -10.59
N ILE A 115 6.14 -5.05 -11.21
CA ILE A 115 5.00 -5.64 -10.50
C ILE A 115 5.48 -6.78 -9.61
N ASN A 116 5.22 -6.70 -8.30
CA ASN A 116 5.37 -7.79 -7.34
C ASN A 116 3.99 -8.10 -6.74
N ASN A 117 3.31 -9.12 -7.26
CA ASN A 117 1.93 -9.44 -6.92
C ASN A 117 1.84 -10.20 -5.57
N PRO A 118 1.30 -9.57 -4.50
CA PRO A 118 1.20 -10.20 -3.19
C PRO A 118 0.09 -11.26 -3.11
N TYR A 119 -0.86 -11.27 -4.05
CA TYR A 119 -2.03 -12.14 -4.02
C TYR A 119 -1.76 -13.52 -4.58
N PHE A 120 -0.72 -13.66 -5.41
CA PHE A 120 -0.34 -14.93 -6.04
C PHE A 120 1.10 -15.34 -5.76
N GLY A 121 1.94 -14.46 -5.21
CA GLY A 121 3.32 -14.78 -4.87
C GLY A 121 4.11 -15.21 -6.10
N ASP A 122 4.99 -16.19 -5.94
CA ASP A 122 5.88 -16.66 -7.01
C ASP A 122 5.12 -17.18 -8.23
N ALA A 123 3.90 -17.72 -8.03
CA ALA A 123 3.10 -18.31 -9.10
C ALA A 123 2.70 -17.30 -10.18
N MET A 124 2.47 -16.04 -9.81
CA MET A 124 2.12 -14.96 -10.74
C MET A 124 2.74 -13.63 -10.33
N LEU A 125 4.00 -13.65 -9.89
CA LEU A 125 4.68 -12.51 -9.27
C LEU A 125 4.59 -11.23 -10.12
N ARG A 126 4.62 -11.37 -11.45
CA ARG A 126 4.61 -10.25 -12.41
C ARG A 126 3.22 -9.97 -13.01
N CYS A 127 2.18 -10.65 -12.55
CA CYS A 127 0.82 -10.43 -13.03
C CYS A 127 0.20 -9.19 -12.37
N GLY A 128 -0.31 -8.29 -13.20
CA GLY A 128 -0.94 -7.05 -12.78
C GLY A 128 -0.43 -5.89 -13.60
N GLU A 129 -0.94 -4.70 -13.30
CA GLU A 129 -0.54 -3.47 -13.98
C GLU A 129 -0.52 -2.30 -13.01
N PHE A 130 0.33 -1.32 -13.28
CA PHE A 130 0.32 -0.07 -12.55
C PHE A 130 -0.83 0.81 -13.03
N ARG A 131 -1.55 1.43 -12.08
CA ARG A 131 -2.70 2.29 -12.32
C ARG A 131 -2.41 3.75 -12.02
N GLU A 132 -1.61 4.01 -10.98
CA GLU A 132 -1.36 5.35 -10.46
C GLU A 132 0.02 5.36 -9.77
N SER A 133 0.64 6.53 -9.70
CA SER A 133 1.86 6.77 -8.94
C SER A 133 1.61 7.86 -7.91
N PHE A 134 2.20 7.73 -6.74
CA PHE A 134 2.16 8.72 -5.67
C PHE A 134 3.57 9.16 -5.33
N ASP A 135 3.84 10.45 -5.52
CA ASP A 135 5.12 11.05 -5.16
C ASP A 135 5.17 11.47 -3.69
N PRO A 136 6.36 11.50 -3.07
CA PRO A 136 6.49 11.94 -1.70
C PRO A 136 6.11 13.42 -1.49
N LEU A 137 5.43 13.69 -0.39
CA LEU A 137 5.10 15.04 0.06
C LEU A 137 6.38 15.83 0.37
N GLY A 138 6.43 17.06 -0.13
CA GLY A 138 7.58 17.95 0.01
C GLY A 138 8.59 17.85 -1.14
N VAL A 139 8.37 16.97 -2.10
CA VAL A 139 9.05 16.97 -3.41
C VAL A 139 8.21 17.82 -4.37
N SER A 140 8.21 19.15 -4.17
CA SER A 140 7.52 20.07 -5.09
C SER A 140 8.34 20.28 -6.37
N ASP A 141 7.70 19.98 -7.49
CA ASP A 141 7.76 20.68 -8.77
C ASP A 141 9.14 20.92 -9.42
N LYS A 142 9.62 19.93 -10.18
CA LYS A 142 10.51 20.16 -11.34
C LYS A 142 10.22 19.20 -12.49
N ALA A 143 9.04 19.27 -13.11
CA ALA A 143 8.82 18.69 -14.45
C ALA A 143 7.53 19.16 -15.12
N THR A 144 7.31 20.47 -15.30
CA THR A 144 6.45 20.97 -16.38
C THR A 144 6.97 22.33 -16.87
N ASP A 145 8.13 22.35 -17.50
CA ASP A 145 8.42 23.34 -18.55
C ASP A 145 8.14 22.63 -19.87
N HIS A 146 6.90 22.75 -20.35
CA HIS A 146 6.59 22.48 -21.75
C HIS A 146 6.78 23.83 -22.47
N GLU A 147 8.02 24.14 -22.87
CA GLU A 147 8.29 25.19 -23.84
C GLU A 147 7.68 24.76 -25.19
N GLY A 148 6.43 25.16 -25.37
CA GLY A 148 5.72 25.09 -26.63
C GLY A 148 6.04 26.32 -27.47
N HIS A 149 6.64 26.05 -28.62
CA HIS A 149 6.56 26.80 -29.87
C HIS A 149 7.18 28.19 -29.97
N SER A 150 8.34 28.19 -30.63
CA SER A 150 8.74 29.12 -31.68
C SER A 150 7.55 29.62 -32.49
N ASP A 151 7.45 30.94 -32.66
CA ASP A 151 7.19 31.57 -33.95
C ASP A 151 7.59 33.06 -33.91
N GLU A 152 8.21 33.47 -35.02
CA GLU A 152 8.56 34.82 -35.51
C GLU A 152 9.87 35.50 -35.08
#